data_AF-A0A3C1Y3J4-F1
#
_entry.id   AF-A0A3C1Y3J4-F1
#
_cell.length_a   1.000
_cell.length_b   1.000
_cell.length_c   1.000
_cell.angle_alpha   90.00
_cell.angle_beta   90.00
_cell.angle_gamma   90.00
#
_symmetry.space_group_name_H-M   'P 1'
#
loop_
_entity.id
_entity.type
_entity.pdbx_description
1 polymer ?
#
loop_
_entity_poly.entity_id
_entity_poly.type
_entity_poly.pdbx_seq_one_letter_code
_entity_poly.pdbx_strand_id
1 'polypeptide(L)'
;RCRCRCLPQAAPAALIPEYGSTWEIGVLYGPHGAPDFFQPEAIEAFFAADWEVHYNSNRLGVRLIGPKPTWARENGGEAGLHPSNIHDCEYAIGSINFTGDSPVILTRDGPSLGGFVCPVTIARAELWKVGQVKPGDRIRFVRIDYPQAVALEAAQDRRIADLAPAVPAATEPAPVPATGSETIVAALPAEGSRPSVSYRQAGDGYLLLEYGDNVLDLALRMRIHLLMEALNANPVAGVLELSPGVRSLQIRYDSRVILQGALIAKLLKIEEGLADVATLKVPTRVVYLPMAFEDSATLGAVQRYQETVRASAPWLPNNVDFIQRINGLDSRDEVSRIVFEASYLIMGLGDVYLGAPCAVPIDPRHRLLTSKYNPARTFTAEGTVGIGGVYMCIYGMDSPGGYQLVGRTLPIWNKFLKNPAFQDGKPWLLRFFDQVRFYPVTEAELDVLREDFREGRATVRIEEEMFDFAAHQRFVAEQADSIAAFQARQKTAFDAEVALWKNEDVAAEPPAAQPEAETVLREGERLVSADMCGNIWKIPVQVGQSVSAGDTLVVVEAMKMELSVIAPASGTVSAIRCVPGKPVNAGDPLVVITEDATCVVTG
;
A
#
# COMPACT_ATOMS: atom_id res chain seq x y z
N ARG A 1 15.83 0.82 -54.47
CA ARG A 1 15.73 -0.48 -53.76
C ARG A 1 14.39 -0.51 -53.05
N CYS A 2 13.42 -1.24 -53.59
CA CYS A 2 12.12 -1.46 -52.96
C CYS A 2 12.34 -2.15 -51.61
N ARG A 3 11.93 -1.52 -50.50
CA ARG A 3 11.77 -2.24 -49.24
C ARG A 3 10.54 -3.12 -49.41
N CYS A 4 10.74 -4.42 -49.67
CA CYS A 4 9.68 -5.40 -49.49
C CYS A 4 9.13 -5.22 -48.08
N ARG A 5 7.87 -4.79 -47.97
CA ARG A 5 7.15 -4.85 -46.71
C ARG A 5 6.95 -6.34 -46.40
N CYS A 6 7.74 -6.88 -45.48
CA CYS A 6 7.50 -8.22 -44.97
C CYS A 6 6.08 -8.26 -44.41
N LEU A 7 5.31 -9.27 -44.82
CA LEU A 7 4.01 -9.56 -44.24
C LEU A 7 4.19 -9.86 -42.75
N PRO A 8 3.21 -9.52 -41.87
CA PRO A 8 3.23 -9.94 -40.48
C PRO A 8 3.39 -11.47 -40.40
N GLN A 9 4.36 -11.94 -39.62
CA GLN A 9 4.64 -13.36 -39.43
C GLN A 9 4.34 -13.74 -37.98
N ALA A 10 3.85 -14.96 -37.76
CA ALA A 10 3.69 -15.51 -36.41
C ALA A 10 5.05 -15.61 -35.70
N ALA A 11 5.07 -15.34 -34.40
CA ALA A 11 6.27 -15.53 -33.60
C ALA A 11 6.67 -17.02 -33.60
N PRO A 12 7.98 -17.35 -33.62
CA PRO A 12 8.44 -18.73 -33.45
C PRO A 12 7.86 -19.34 -32.17
N ALA A 13 7.36 -20.58 -32.25
CA ALA A 13 6.73 -21.26 -31.11
C ALA A 13 7.64 -21.32 -29.86
N ALA A 14 8.95 -21.45 -30.06
CA ALA A 14 9.96 -21.45 -29.00
C ALA A 14 10.09 -20.10 -28.23
N LEU A 15 9.46 -19.03 -28.70
CA LEU A 15 9.41 -17.74 -28.02
C LEU A 15 8.11 -17.54 -27.22
N ILE A 16 7.11 -18.40 -27.43
CA ILE A 16 5.84 -18.32 -26.72
C ILE A 16 6.04 -18.98 -25.36
N PRO A 17 5.77 -18.28 -24.23
CA PRO A 17 5.89 -18.88 -22.91
C PRO A 17 4.88 -20.01 -22.70
N GLU A 18 5.21 -20.90 -21.76
CA GLU A 18 4.26 -21.90 -21.29
C GLU A 18 3.33 -21.30 -20.23
N TYR A 19 2.03 -21.62 -20.33
CA TYR A 19 1.00 -21.14 -19.41
C TYR A 19 0.37 -22.34 -18.69
N GLY A 20 0.10 -22.20 -17.40
CA GLY A 20 -0.53 -23.21 -16.58
C GLY A 20 -1.26 -22.61 -15.37
N SER A 21 -1.68 -23.46 -14.44
CA SER A 21 -2.27 -23.07 -13.16
C SER A 21 -1.30 -23.19 -11.98
N THR A 22 -0.07 -23.63 -12.25
CA THR A 22 1.02 -23.75 -11.28
C THR A 22 2.24 -23.03 -11.83
N TRP A 23 2.81 -22.14 -11.02
CA TRP A 23 3.86 -21.22 -11.45
C TRP A 23 5.05 -21.30 -10.51
N GLU A 24 6.24 -21.47 -11.08
CA GLU A 24 7.50 -21.17 -10.40
C GLU A 24 7.94 -19.76 -10.79
N ILE A 25 8.12 -18.89 -9.80
CA ILE A 25 8.45 -17.47 -10.03
C ILE A 25 9.77 -17.14 -9.33
N GLY A 26 10.77 -16.72 -10.11
CA GLY A 26 12.08 -16.31 -9.61
C GLY A 26 12.04 -15.00 -8.82
N VAL A 27 12.56 -15.02 -7.60
CA VAL A 27 12.60 -13.87 -6.68
C VAL A 27 13.99 -13.66 -6.10
N LEU A 28 14.34 -12.40 -5.85
CA LEU A 28 15.51 -12.02 -5.06
C LEU A 28 15.10 -11.84 -3.58
N TYR A 29 15.96 -12.30 -2.68
CA TYR A 29 15.74 -12.18 -1.24
C TYR A 29 16.07 -10.75 -0.76
N GLY A 30 15.11 -10.12 -0.06
CA GLY A 30 15.15 -8.74 0.40
C GLY A 30 13.98 -7.86 -0.11
N PRO A 31 13.77 -6.69 0.50
CA PRO A 31 14.70 -6.04 1.45
C PRO A 31 14.57 -6.46 2.92
N HIS A 32 13.43 -7.00 3.36
CA HIS A 32 13.10 -7.18 4.78
C HIS A 32 13.01 -8.67 5.14
N GLY A 33 14.16 -9.33 5.33
CA GLY A 33 14.22 -10.77 5.64
C GLY A 33 14.49 -11.08 7.12
N ALA A 34 14.89 -12.32 7.37
CA ALA A 34 15.50 -12.76 8.62
C ALA A 34 16.98 -12.31 8.73
N PRO A 35 17.51 -12.18 9.97
CA PRO A 35 16.81 -12.33 11.24
C PRO A 35 16.07 -11.06 11.71
N ASP A 36 16.12 -9.99 10.91
CA ASP A 36 15.71 -8.64 11.31
C ASP A 36 14.20 -8.52 11.58
N PHE A 37 13.39 -9.08 10.67
CA PHE A 37 11.94 -8.91 10.67
C PHE A 37 11.18 -10.23 10.80
N PHE A 38 11.73 -11.28 10.20
CA PHE A 38 11.17 -12.63 10.20
C PHE A 38 12.10 -13.57 10.96
N GLN A 39 11.54 -14.59 11.59
CA GLN A 39 12.36 -15.71 12.06
C GLN A 39 12.91 -16.48 10.86
N PRO A 40 14.11 -17.09 10.94
CA PRO A 40 14.68 -17.88 9.84
C PRO A 40 13.72 -18.95 9.31
N GLU A 41 13.01 -19.65 10.19
CA GLU A 41 12.06 -20.72 9.83
C GLU A 41 10.85 -20.18 9.05
N ALA A 42 10.45 -18.92 9.28
CA ALA A 42 9.38 -18.29 8.50
C ALA A 42 9.79 -18.06 7.05
N ILE A 43 11.06 -17.71 6.82
CA ILE A 43 11.62 -17.53 5.48
C ILE A 43 11.77 -18.89 4.78
N GLU A 44 12.21 -19.92 5.48
CA GLU A 44 12.26 -21.29 4.95
C GLU A 44 10.86 -21.77 4.55
N ALA A 45 9.86 -21.59 5.42
CA ALA A 45 8.46 -21.93 5.14
C ALA A 45 7.91 -21.13 3.95
N PHE A 46 8.27 -19.85 3.83
CA PHE A 46 7.86 -19.00 2.71
C PHE A 46 8.30 -19.56 1.36
N PHE A 47 9.55 -20.01 1.24
CA PHE A 47 10.09 -20.59 0.00
C PHE A 47 9.63 -22.03 -0.26
N ALA A 48 9.30 -22.80 0.78
CA ALA A 48 8.79 -24.15 0.63
C ALA A 48 7.31 -24.19 0.18
N ALA A 49 6.54 -23.17 0.53
CA ALA A 49 5.09 -23.14 0.33
C ALA A 49 4.64 -23.02 -1.14
N ASP A 50 3.51 -23.67 -1.44
CA ASP A 50 2.68 -23.39 -2.61
C ASP A 50 1.62 -22.35 -2.23
N TRP A 51 1.82 -21.10 -2.65
CA TRP A 51 0.91 -19.99 -2.37
C TRP A 51 -0.26 -20.00 -3.34
N GLU A 52 -1.49 -19.94 -2.83
CA GLU A 52 -2.69 -19.86 -3.67
C GLU A 52 -3.05 -18.40 -3.96
N VAL A 53 -3.43 -18.09 -5.19
CA VAL A 53 -3.88 -16.75 -5.58
C VAL A 53 -5.30 -16.52 -5.08
N HIS A 54 -5.47 -15.51 -4.24
CA HIS A 54 -6.75 -15.13 -3.66
C HIS A 54 -7.60 -14.34 -4.68
N TYR A 55 -8.94 -14.45 -4.59
CA TYR A 55 -9.89 -13.78 -5.51
C TYR A 55 -9.82 -12.24 -5.48
N ASN A 56 -9.51 -11.64 -4.32
CA ASN A 56 -9.21 -10.20 -4.17
C ASN A 56 -7.83 -9.80 -4.77
N SER A 57 -7.62 -10.12 -6.04
CA SER A 57 -6.42 -9.82 -6.80
C SER A 57 -6.75 -8.99 -8.05
N ASN A 58 -5.95 -7.97 -8.32
CA ASN A 58 -6.07 -7.11 -9.50
C ASN A 58 -4.73 -6.43 -9.82
N ARG A 59 -4.74 -5.45 -10.73
CA ARG A 59 -3.54 -4.68 -11.14
C ARG A 59 -2.91 -3.82 -10.03
N LEU A 60 -3.62 -3.59 -8.92
CA LEU A 60 -3.06 -2.95 -7.72
C LEU A 60 -2.23 -3.96 -6.89
N GLY A 61 -2.50 -5.25 -7.04
CA GLY A 61 -1.75 -6.30 -6.36
C GLY A 61 -2.48 -7.63 -6.35
N VAL A 62 -1.70 -8.70 -6.34
CA VAL A 62 -2.17 -10.09 -6.32
C VAL A 62 -2.04 -10.65 -4.90
N ARG A 63 -3.17 -10.85 -4.22
CA ARG A 63 -3.20 -11.34 -2.84
C ARG A 63 -2.98 -12.85 -2.82
N LEU A 64 -2.28 -13.33 -1.80
CA LEU A 64 -1.91 -14.73 -1.66
C LEU A 64 -2.48 -15.33 -0.38
N ILE A 65 -2.78 -16.63 -0.44
CA ILE A 65 -3.15 -17.48 0.69
C ILE A 65 -2.01 -18.46 0.90
N GLY A 66 -1.54 -18.60 2.13
CA GLY A 66 -0.44 -19.50 2.46
C GLY A 66 -0.09 -19.45 3.95
N PRO A 67 1.10 -19.93 4.34
CA PRO A 67 1.49 -19.99 5.75
C PRO A 67 1.56 -18.59 6.37
N LYS A 68 1.15 -18.50 7.65
CA LYS A 68 1.35 -17.29 8.44
C LYS A 68 2.83 -17.17 8.83
N PRO A 69 3.41 -15.96 8.76
CA PRO A 69 4.80 -15.76 9.17
C PRO A 69 4.95 -15.82 10.69
N THR A 70 6.16 -16.15 11.15
CA THR A 70 6.60 -15.87 12.52
C THR A 70 7.58 -14.71 12.52
N TRP A 71 7.40 -13.80 13.48
CA TRP A 71 8.06 -12.50 13.50
C TRP A 71 9.28 -12.49 14.44
N ALA A 72 10.32 -11.75 14.06
CA ALA A 72 11.53 -11.55 14.88
C ALA A 72 11.37 -10.49 15.98
N ARG A 73 10.24 -9.78 15.96
CA ARG A 73 9.93 -8.66 16.85
C ARG A 73 8.48 -8.73 17.32
N GLU A 74 8.21 -8.14 18.47
CA GLU A 74 6.88 -8.16 19.08
C GLU A 74 5.91 -7.15 18.47
N ASN A 75 6.41 -6.05 17.90
CA ASN A 75 5.62 -4.98 17.27
C ASN A 75 6.51 -4.10 16.35
N GLY A 76 5.89 -3.13 15.67
CA GLY A 76 6.57 -2.15 14.81
C GLY A 76 6.89 -0.80 15.47
N GLY A 77 6.71 -0.67 16.80
CA GLY A 77 6.95 0.58 17.54
C GLY A 77 6.05 1.74 17.07
N GLU A 78 6.64 2.93 16.89
CA GLU A 78 5.94 4.14 16.45
C GLU A 78 5.33 4.03 15.04
N ALA A 79 5.78 3.06 14.23
CA ALA A 79 5.25 2.81 12.89
C ALA A 79 3.94 2.00 12.89
N GLY A 80 3.60 1.36 14.01
CA GLY A 80 2.38 0.58 14.18
C GLY A 80 2.55 -0.65 15.08
N LEU A 81 1.41 -1.19 15.51
CA LEU A 81 1.36 -2.28 16.49
C LEU A 81 1.75 -3.65 15.92
N HIS A 82 1.54 -3.87 14.64
CA HIS A 82 1.81 -5.18 14.05
C HIS A 82 3.32 -5.35 13.80
N PRO A 83 3.91 -6.53 14.07
CA PRO A 83 5.32 -6.82 13.75
C PRO A 83 5.70 -6.69 12.27
N SER A 84 4.73 -6.56 11.37
CA SER A 84 5.00 -6.27 9.96
C SER A 84 5.19 -4.76 9.70
N ASN A 85 4.84 -3.89 10.64
CA ASN A 85 4.85 -2.44 10.44
C ASN A 85 6.26 -1.85 10.50
N ILE A 86 6.59 -1.02 9.52
CA ILE A 86 7.85 -0.29 9.44
C ILE A 86 7.57 1.18 9.18
N HIS A 87 8.52 2.04 9.55
CA HIS A 87 8.48 3.43 9.12
C HIS A 87 8.38 3.46 7.60
N ASP A 88 7.37 4.18 7.09
CA ASP A 88 6.94 4.01 5.71
C ASP A 88 8.09 4.24 4.72
N CYS A 89 8.26 3.28 3.82
CA CYS A 89 9.31 3.24 2.81
C CYS A 89 8.72 2.97 1.43
N GLU A 90 9.47 3.30 0.40
CA GLU A 90 9.08 3.05 -0.99
C GLU A 90 9.33 1.59 -1.38
N TYR A 91 8.37 0.99 -2.06
CA TYR A 91 8.43 -0.40 -2.51
C TYR A 91 9.00 -0.55 -3.92
N ALA A 92 9.56 -1.73 -4.19
CA ALA A 92 9.88 -2.14 -5.55
C ALA A 92 8.64 -2.78 -6.21
N ILE A 93 8.51 -2.59 -7.53
CA ILE A 93 7.51 -3.32 -8.30
C ILE A 93 7.88 -4.80 -8.28
N GLY A 94 6.95 -5.64 -7.87
CA GLY A 94 7.19 -7.08 -7.65
C GLY A 94 7.53 -7.45 -6.22
N SER A 95 7.61 -6.49 -5.28
CA SER A 95 7.76 -6.83 -3.87
C SER A 95 6.57 -7.62 -3.35
N ILE A 96 6.82 -8.63 -2.54
CA ILE A 96 5.79 -9.36 -1.80
C ILE A 96 5.62 -8.64 -0.48
N ASN A 97 4.55 -7.86 -0.33
CA ASN A 97 4.31 -7.01 0.83
C ASN A 97 3.42 -7.74 1.86
N PHE A 98 3.83 -7.76 3.12
CA PHE A 98 3.06 -8.36 4.22
C PHE A 98 2.20 -7.31 4.93
N THR A 99 0.95 -7.16 4.48
CA THR A 99 -0.03 -6.27 5.10
C THR A 99 -0.62 -6.95 6.34
N GLY A 100 0.13 -6.92 7.45
CA GLY A 100 -0.13 -7.79 8.60
C GLY A 100 0.46 -9.17 8.36
N ASP A 101 -0.31 -10.23 8.65
CA ASP A 101 0.09 -11.62 8.41
C ASP A 101 -0.20 -12.11 6.97
N SER A 102 -0.81 -11.26 6.14
CA SER A 102 -1.25 -11.63 4.79
C SER A 102 -0.37 -10.99 3.71
N PRO A 103 0.20 -11.78 2.77
CA PRO A 103 1.01 -11.24 1.69
C PRO A 103 0.19 -10.81 0.46
N VAL A 104 0.72 -9.82 -0.25
CA VAL A 104 0.25 -9.35 -1.55
C VAL A 104 1.45 -9.01 -2.44
N ILE A 105 1.44 -9.48 -3.69
CA ILE A 105 2.42 -9.08 -4.70
C ILE A 105 2.05 -7.69 -5.20
N LEU A 106 2.94 -6.71 -5.05
CA LEU A 106 2.75 -5.36 -5.55
C LEU A 106 3.06 -5.32 -7.04
N THR A 107 2.05 -5.02 -7.87
CA THR A 107 2.18 -5.03 -9.34
C THR A 107 2.26 -3.61 -9.91
N ARG A 108 2.07 -3.44 -11.23
CA ARG A 108 2.36 -2.16 -11.92
C ARG A 108 1.51 -0.99 -11.47
N ASP A 109 0.26 -1.22 -11.08
CA ASP A 109 -0.60 -0.16 -10.51
C ASP A 109 -0.62 -0.26 -8.97
N GLY A 110 0.34 -0.98 -8.38
CA GLY A 110 0.43 -1.17 -6.94
C GLY A 110 0.90 0.08 -6.20
N PRO A 111 0.77 0.05 -4.86
CA PRO A 111 1.20 1.13 -4.00
C PRO A 111 2.72 1.34 -4.10
N SER A 112 3.16 2.59 -3.96
CA SER A 112 4.59 2.92 -3.94
C SER A 112 5.10 3.02 -2.49
N LEU A 113 4.69 4.04 -1.75
CA LEU A 113 5.11 4.26 -0.37
C LEU A 113 4.15 3.56 0.59
N GLY A 114 4.69 2.87 1.59
CA GLY A 114 3.88 2.30 2.66
C GLY A 114 4.72 1.68 3.77
N GLY A 115 4.05 1.26 4.85
CA GLY A 115 4.72 0.86 6.09
C GLY A 115 4.56 -0.59 6.46
N PHE A 116 4.87 -1.50 5.53
CA PHE A 116 4.86 -2.95 5.72
C PHE A 116 6.12 -3.60 5.15
N VAL A 117 6.62 -4.64 5.81
CA VAL A 117 7.81 -5.37 5.36
C VAL A 117 7.59 -6.17 4.06
N CYS A 118 8.69 -6.41 3.34
CA CYS A 118 8.74 -7.16 2.08
C CYS A 118 9.95 -8.12 2.10
N PRO A 119 9.77 -9.43 2.30
CA PRO A 119 10.90 -10.35 2.41
C PRO A 119 11.56 -10.70 1.07
N VAL A 120 10.83 -10.57 -0.05
CA VAL A 120 11.34 -10.89 -1.38
C VAL A 120 10.79 -9.91 -2.41
N THR A 121 11.50 -9.80 -3.55
CA THR A 121 11.05 -9.05 -4.72
C THR A 121 11.23 -9.89 -5.98
N ILE A 122 10.18 -9.99 -6.79
CA ILE A 122 10.18 -10.74 -8.06
C ILE A 122 11.17 -10.11 -9.02
N ALA A 123 12.01 -10.93 -9.66
CA ALA A 123 12.93 -10.45 -10.67
C ALA A 123 12.15 -9.84 -11.85
N ARG A 124 12.68 -8.78 -12.44
CA ARG A 124 12.01 -8.05 -13.52
C ARG A 124 11.63 -8.95 -14.69
N ALA A 125 12.51 -9.89 -15.03
CA ALA A 125 12.28 -10.90 -16.07
C ALA A 125 11.15 -11.90 -15.72
N GLU A 126 10.77 -12.01 -14.46
CA GLU A 126 9.78 -12.98 -13.98
C GLU A 126 8.39 -12.34 -13.76
N LEU A 127 8.31 -11.01 -13.69
CA LEU A 127 7.08 -10.25 -13.44
C LEU A 127 5.94 -10.56 -14.42
N TRP A 128 6.23 -10.95 -15.65
CA TRP A 128 5.19 -11.27 -16.63
C TRP A 128 4.33 -12.46 -16.19
N LYS A 129 4.88 -13.41 -15.41
CA LYS A 129 4.16 -14.57 -14.88
C LYS A 129 3.02 -14.12 -13.95
N VAL A 130 3.28 -13.12 -13.09
CA VAL A 130 2.26 -12.51 -12.22
C VAL A 130 1.13 -11.88 -13.03
N GLY A 131 1.41 -11.38 -14.24
CA GLY A 131 0.38 -10.87 -15.14
C GLY A 131 -0.54 -11.94 -15.72
N GLN A 132 -0.26 -13.22 -15.52
CA GLN A 132 -1.02 -14.35 -16.06
C GLN A 132 -1.78 -15.14 -15.00
N VAL A 133 -1.45 -14.98 -13.72
CA VAL A 133 -2.06 -15.76 -12.65
C VAL A 133 -3.53 -15.39 -12.45
N LYS A 134 -4.32 -16.38 -12.04
CA LYS A 134 -5.76 -16.27 -11.79
C LYS A 134 -6.10 -16.74 -10.38
N PRO A 135 -7.22 -16.29 -9.79
CA PRO A 135 -7.70 -16.86 -8.53
C PRO A 135 -7.73 -18.40 -8.58
N GLY A 136 -7.17 -19.04 -7.55
CA GLY A 136 -7.00 -20.50 -7.46
C GLY A 136 -5.69 -21.05 -8.05
N ASP A 137 -4.93 -20.27 -8.83
CA ASP A 137 -3.60 -20.69 -9.28
C ASP A 137 -2.64 -20.84 -8.09
N ARG A 138 -1.62 -21.68 -8.25
CA ARG A 138 -0.57 -21.90 -7.24
C ARG A 138 0.77 -21.31 -7.68
N ILE A 139 1.46 -20.64 -6.78
CA ILE A 139 2.76 -20.00 -7.00
C ILE A 139 3.76 -20.59 -6.00
N ARG A 140 4.88 -21.12 -6.50
CA ARG A 140 6.07 -21.40 -5.71
C ARG A 140 7.13 -20.34 -6.03
N PHE A 141 7.60 -19.63 -5.01
CA PHE A 141 8.69 -18.67 -5.18
C PHE A 141 10.03 -19.39 -5.17
N VAL A 142 10.85 -19.13 -6.18
CA VAL A 142 12.17 -19.74 -6.34
C VAL A 142 13.22 -18.68 -6.11
N ARG A 143 14.07 -18.89 -5.10
CA ARG A 143 15.17 -17.96 -4.81
C ARG A 143 16.19 -17.99 -5.95
N ILE A 144 16.48 -16.82 -6.51
CA ILE A 144 17.57 -16.60 -7.47
C ILE A 144 18.47 -15.47 -6.97
N ASP A 145 19.72 -15.48 -7.43
CA ASP A 145 20.66 -14.41 -7.12
C ASP A 145 20.60 -13.25 -8.13
N TYR A 146 21.28 -12.16 -7.80
CA TYR A 146 21.30 -10.96 -8.63
C TYR A 146 21.88 -11.21 -10.04
N PRO A 147 23.07 -11.86 -10.20
CA PRO A 147 23.57 -12.22 -11.53
C PRO A 147 22.59 -13.04 -12.37
N GLN A 148 21.90 -14.02 -11.79
CA GLN A 148 20.89 -14.83 -12.49
C GLN A 148 19.73 -13.96 -12.99
N ALA A 149 19.21 -13.06 -12.15
CA ALA A 149 18.14 -12.15 -12.53
C ALA A 149 18.54 -11.24 -13.71
N VAL A 150 19.75 -10.68 -13.67
CA VAL A 150 20.31 -9.86 -14.77
C VAL A 150 20.49 -10.70 -16.05
N ALA A 151 20.97 -11.94 -15.94
CA ALA A 151 21.14 -12.83 -17.08
C ALA A 151 19.79 -13.24 -17.72
N LEU A 152 18.74 -13.42 -16.90
CA LEU A 152 17.38 -13.68 -17.36
C LEU A 152 16.82 -12.49 -18.16
N GLU A 153 16.98 -11.26 -17.65
CA GLU A 153 16.56 -10.04 -18.36
C GLU A 153 17.32 -9.87 -19.68
N ALA A 154 18.64 -10.03 -19.67
CA ALA A 154 19.46 -9.95 -20.88
C ALA A 154 19.10 -11.01 -21.93
N ALA A 155 18.69 -12.21 -21.52
CA ALA A 155 18.18 -13.24 -22.43
C ALA A 155 16.79 -12.91 -22.96
N GLN A 156 15.93 -12.24 -22.20
CA GLN A 156 14.64 -11.75 -22.68
C GLN A 156 14.81 -10.63 -23.72
N ASP A 157 15.67 -9.65 -23.44
CA ASP A 157 15.96 -8.56 -24.36
C ASP A 157 16.52 -9.08 -25.70
N ARG A 158 17.44 -10.06 -25.66
CA ARG A 158 17.94 -10.74 -26.89
C ARG A 158 16.85 -11.49 -27.64
N ARG A 159 15.98 -12.23 -26.93
CA ARG A 159 14.84 -12.92 -27.57
C ARG A 159 13.94 -11.97 -28.35
N ILE A 160 13.68 -10.79 -27.79
CA ILE A 160 12.83 -9.77 -28.41
C ILE A 160 13.56 -9.11 -29.59
N ALA A 161 14.82 -8.74 -29.41
CA ALA A 161 15.61 -8.05 -30.44
C ALA A 161 15.87 -8.93 -31.67
N ASP A 162 16.21 -10.20 -31.45
CA ASP A 162 16.62 -11.12 -32.51
C ASP A 162 15.45 -11.99 -33.02
N LEU A 163 14.31 -11.98 -32.34
CA LEU A 163 13.17 -12.89 -32.57
C LEU A 163 13.62 -14.37 -32.66
N ALA A 164 14.57 -14.74 -31.80
CA ALA A 164 15.17 -16.07 -31.76
C ALA A 164 15.37 -16.52 -30.30
N PRO A 165 15.34 -17.83 -29.99
CA PRO A 165 15.59 -18.32 -28.65
C PRO A 165 16.95 -17.85 -28.11
N ALA A 166 16.97 -17.38 -26.85
CA ALA A 166 18.21 -17.03 -26.16
C ALA A 166 18.19 -17.63 -24.75
N VAL A 167 19.31 -18.27 -24.38
CA VAL A 167 19.50 -18.87 -23.07
C VAL A 167 20.19 -17.82 -22.16
N PRO A 168 19.76 -17.69 -20.88
CA PRO A 168 20.50 -16.93 -19.88
C PRO A 168 21.96 -17.39 -19.81
N ALA A 169 22.88 -16.44 -19.70
CA ALA A 169 24.28 -16.78 -19.49
C ALA A 169 24.44 -17.53 -18.16
N ALA A 170 25.31 -18.54 -18.12
CA ALA A 170 25.68 -19.16 -16.86
C ALA A 170 26.34 -18.11 -15.95
N THR A 171 25.94 -18.06 -14.69
CA THR A 171 26.47 -17.13 -13.70
C THR A 171 27.09 -17.91 -12.55
N GLU A 172 28.15 -17.35 -11.97
CA GLU A 172 28.64 -17.84 -10.69
C GLU A 172 27.72 -17.33 -9.57
N PRO A 173 27.46 -18.16 -8.53
CA PRO A 173 26.67 -17.73 -7.39
C PRO A 173 27.27 -16.46 -6.78
N ALA A 174 26.43 -15.46 -6.54
CA ALA A 174 26.88 -14.29 -5.78
C ALA A 174 27.31 -14.74 -4.36
N PRO A 175 28.47 -14.29 -3.86
CA PRO A 175 28.85 -14.58 -2.48
C PRO A 175 27.81 -13.99 -1.53
N VAL A 176 27.42 -14.77 -0.51
CA VAL A 176 26.52 -14.28 0.53
C VAL A 176 27.26 -13.18 1.30
N PRO A 177 26.68 -11.97 1.44
CA PRO A 177 27.30 -10.90 2.19
C PRO A 177 27.61 -11.34 3.63
N ALA A 178 28.81 -11.02 4.13
CA ALA A 178 29.19 -11.25 5.52
C ALA A 178 28.61 -10.15 6.44
N THR A 179 27.31 -9.89 6.32
CA THR A 179 26.55 -8.89 7.07
C THR A 179 25.56 -9.62 8.00
N GLY A 180 25.09 -8.96 9.04
CA GLY A 180 24.16 -9.57 10.03
C GLY A 180 22.84 -10.11 9.43
N SER A 181 22.46 -9.67 8.23
CA SER A 181 21.37 -10.23 7.41
C SER A 181 21.84 -10.41 5.97
N GLU A 182 21.42 -11.50 5.31
CA GLU A 182 21.70 -11.77 3.89
C GLU A 182 21.05 -10.75 2.95
N THR A 183 20.04 -10.01 3.43
CA THR A 183 19.34 -8.99 2.63
C THR A 183 20.14 -7.69 2.53
N ILE A 184 21.13 -7.48 3.40
CA ILE A 184 22.01 -6.32 3.43
C ILE A 184 23.21 -6.61 2.52
N VAL A 185 23.35 -5.86 1.44
CA VAL A 185 24.43 -6.03 0.46
C VAL A 185 25.63 -5.11 0.73
N ALA A 186 25.45 -4.06 1.52
CA ALA A 186 26.51 -3.25 2.11
C ALA A 186 26.00 -2.53 3.36
N ALA A 187 26.89 -2.18 4.28
CA ALA A 187 26.56 -1.35 5.43
C ALA A 187 27.76 -0.54 5.90
N LEU A 188 27.50 0.60 6.53
CA LEU A 188 28.49 1.37 7.28
C LEU A 188 27.98 1.57 8.72
N PRO A 189 28.84 1.39 9.75
CA PRO A 189 28.47 1.73 11.10
C PRO A 189 28.33 3.25 11.27
N ALA A 190 27.62 3.65 12.33
CA ALA A 190 27.58 5.04 12.74
C ALA A 190 29.00 5.55 13.06
N GLU A 191 29.32 6.75 12.59
CA GLU A 191 30.64 7.36 12.75
C GLU A 191 30.53 8.88 12.73
N GLY A 192 30.92 9.55 13.83
CA GLY A 192 30.76 11.00 13.95
C GLY A 192 29.30 11.43 13.81
N SER A 193 29.00 12.33 12.87
CA SER A 193 27.64 12.77 12.55
C SER A 193 26.92 11.89 11.51
N ARG A 194 27.59 10.87 10.96
CA ARG A 194 26.96 9.89 10.05
C ARG A 194 26.22 8.83 10.90
N PRO A 195 24.89 8.67 10.77
CA PRO A 195 24.18 7.53 11.33
C PRO A 195 24.63 6.24 10.63
N SER A 196 24.35 5.08 11.23
CA SER A 196 24.53 3.82 10.50
C SER A 196 23.73 3.84 9.19
N VAL A 197 24.22 3.15 8.17
CA VAL A 197 23.50 3.02 6.89
C VAL A 197 23.57 1.58 6.41
N SER A 198 22.43 1.05 5.98
CA SER A 198 22.30 -0.27 5.38
C SER A 198 21.78 -0.15 3.95
N TYR A 199 22.38 -0.89 3.03
CA TYR A 199 21.96 -1.00 1.64
C TYR A 199 21.37 -2.40 1.47
N ARG A 200 20.07 -2.48 1.20
CA ARG A 200 19.32 -3.73 1.12
C ARG A 200 18.93 -4.05 -0.32
N GLN A 201 19.05 -5.31 -0.69
CA GLN A 201 18.58 -5.80 -1.99
C GLN A 201 17.05 -5.68 -2.07
N ALA A 202 16.54 -4.99 -3.10
CA ALA A 202 15.11 -4.79 -3.31
C ALA A 202 14.69 -5.22 -4.72
N GLY A 203 15.15 -6.40 -5.16
CA GLY A 203 15.02 -6.87 -6.53
C GLY A 203 16.25 -6.56 -7.39
N ASP A 204 16.12 -6.76 -8.70
CA ASP A 204 17.19 -6.61 -9.70
C ASP A 204 17.26 -5.21 -10.33
N GLY A 205 16.23 -4.36 -10.13
CA GLY A 205 16.18 -2.97 -10.59
C GLY A 205 16.06 -1.92 -9.49
N TYR A 206 16.21 -2.32 -8.22
CA TYR A 206 16.09 -1.41 -7.08
C TYR A 206 17.06 -1.73 -5.95
N LEU A 207 17.40 -0.71 -5.17
CA LEU A 207 18.22 -0.79 -3.97
C LEU A 207 17.56 0.07 -2.88
N LEU A 208 17.29 -0.50 -1.71
CA LEU A 208 16.74 0.22 -0.57
C LEU A 208 17.87 0.64 0.36
N LEU A 209 18.09 1.94 0.51
CA LEU A 209 19.00 2.49 1.52
C LEU A 209 18.20 2.82 2.78
N GLU A 210 18.72 2.47 3.95
CA GLU A 210 18.12 2.77 5.24
C GLU A 210 19.13 3.40 6.21
N TYR A 211 18.78 4.52 6.84
CA TYR A 211 19.63 5.19 7.83
C TYR A 211 19.20 4.92 9.27
N GLY A 212 20.16 4.76 10.17
CA GLY A 212 19.96 4.68 11.62
C GLY A 212 19.17 3.46 12.08
N ASP A 213 18.73 3.49 13.33
CA ASP A 213 17.81 2.48 13.87
C ASP A 213 16.39 2.67 13.30
N ASN A 214 15.52 1.69 13.51
CA ASN A 214 14.12 1.76 13.09
C ASN A 214 13.30 2.65 14.04
N VAL A 215 13.57 3.96 13.98
CA VAL A 215 12.94 5.03 14.78
C VAL A 215 12.53 6.21 13.90
N LEU A 216 11.56 7.01 14.37
CA LEU A 216 11.26 8.29 13.75
C LEU A 216 12.26 9.35 14.23
N ASP A 217 13.23 9.66 13.38
CA ASP A 217 14.17 10.76 13.58
C ASP A 217 14.26 11.62 12.32
N LEU A 218 13.91 12.91 12.45
CA LEU A 218 13.95 13.86 11.35
C LEU A 218 15.37 14.05 10.80
N ALA A 219 16.42 13.85 11.61
CA ALA A 219 17.81 13.90 11.15
C ALA A 219 18.08 12.89 10.02
N LEU A 220 17.49 11.69 10.11
CA LEU A 220 17.62 10.64 9.11
C LEU A 220 16.98 11.08 7.78
N ARG A 221 15.81 11.72 7.84
CA ARG A 221 15.15 12.26 6.66
C ARG A 221 15.90 13.42 6.02
N MET A 222 16.49 14.28 6.84
CA MET A 222 17.37 15.36 6.39
C MET A 222 18.63 14.81 5.72
N ARG A 223 19.18 13.70 6.22
CA ARG A 223 20.33 13.05 5.58
C ARG A 223 19.98 12.47 4.21
N ILE A 224 18.79 11.87 4.07
CA ILE A 224 18.27 11.41 2.76
C ILE A 224 18.18 12.57 1.79
N HIS A 225 17.73 13.73 2.25
CA HIS A 225 17.67 14.92 1.40
C HIS A 225 19.06 15.33 0.89
N LEU A 226 20.08 15.38 1.78
CA LEU A 226 21.46 15.64 1.37
C LEU A 226 21.97 14.64 0.35
N LEU A 227 21.67 13.35 0.53
CA LEU A 227 22.04 12.31 -0.43
C LEU A 227 21.34 12.52 -1.79
N MET A 228 20.04 12.82 -1.78
CA MET A 228 19.29 13.12 -3.01
C MET A 228 19.82 14.36 -3.72
N GLU A 229 20.16 15.43 -2.99
CA GLU A 229 20.79 16.62 -3.57
C GLU A 229 22.16 16.30 -4.19
N ALA A 230 22.99 15.51 -3.51
CA ALA A 230 24.28 15.08 -4.03
C ALA A 230 24.15 14.25 -5.32
N LEU A 231 23.18 13.33 -5.37
CA LEU A 231 22.88 12.51 -6.55
C LEU A 231 22.28 13.33 -7.70
N ASN A 232 21.45 14.33 -7.41
CA ASN A 232 20.90 15.23 -8.42
C ASN A 232 21.98 16.17 -8.99
N ALA A 233 22.91 16.64 -8.15
CA ALA A 233 24.05 17.45 -8.57
C ALA A 233 25.07 16.65 -9.38
N ASN A 234 25.24 15.36 -9.08
CA ASN A 234 26.15 14.45 -9.79
C ASN A 234 25.43 13.16 -10.20
N PRO A 235 24.60 13.20 -11.26
CA PRO A 235 23.80 12.04 -11.68
C PRO A 235 24.65 10.82 -12.00
N VAL A 236 24.23 9.66 -11.47
CA VAL A 236 24.84 8.37 -11.78
C VAL A 236 24.15 7.75 -12.98
N ALA A 237 24.88 7.49 -14.06
CA ALA A 237 24.35 6.82 -15.24
C ALA A 237 23.70 5.47 -14.87
N GLY A 238 22.45 5.28 -15.30
CA GLY A 238 21.65 4.09 -15.00
C GLY A 238 20.72 4.25 -13.79
N VAL A 239 20.92 5.24 -12.91
CA VAL A 239 19.91 5.60 -11.89
C VAL A 239 18.75 6.31 -12.58
N LEU A 240 17.53 5.82 -12.33
CA LEU A 240 16.31 6.27 -12.99
C LEU A 240 15.45 7.15 -12.08
N GLU A 241 15.39 6.84 -10.79
CA GLU A 241 14.46 7.44 -9.85
C GLU A 241 14.98 7.35 -8.41
N LEU A 242 14.72 8.40 -7.64
CA LEU A 242 15.05 8.51 -6.21
C LEU A 242 13.76 8.78 -5.44
N SER A 243 13.31 7.81 -4.64
CA SER A 243 12.02 7.88 -3.96
C SER A 243 12.24 7.80 -2.44
N PRO A 244 12.13 8.91 -1.70
CA PRO A 244 12.38 8.95 -0.27
C PRO A 244 11.18 8.43 0.53
N GLY A 245 11.46 7.56 1.49
CA GLY A 245 10.59 7.24 2.62
C GLY A 245 10.88 8.12 3.83
N VAL A 246 10.45 7.65 5.01
CA VAL A 246 10.71 8.35 6.29
C VAL A 246 12.20 8.37 6.64
N ARG A 247 12.83 7.19 6.64
CA ARG A 247 14.24 6.98 7.00
C ARG A 247 15.00 6.15 5.97
N SER A 248 14.43 6.06 4.77
CA SER A 248 14.98 5.26 3.69
C SER A 248 14.90 5.98 2.34
N LEU A 249 15.75 5.56 1.40
CA LEU A 249 15.74 6.00 0.01
C LEU A 249 15.70 4.79 -0.90
N GLN A 250 14.62 4.64 -1.66
CA GLN A 250 14.53 3.64 -2.71
C GLN A 250 15.17 4.21 -3.98
N ILE A 251 16.20 3.53 -4.47
CA ILE A 251 16.95 3.91 -5.66
C ILE A 251 16.59 2.93 -6.76
N ARG A 252 15.84 3.40 -7.76
CA ARG A 252 15.54 2.60 -8.96
C ARG A 252 16.64 2.80 -9.98
N TYR A 253 17.13 1.71 -10.55
CA TYR A 253 18.18 1.75 -11.56
C TYR A 253 17.95 0.73 -12.68
N ASP A 254 18.62 0.95 -13.81
CA ASP A 254 18.67 0.01 -14.93
C ASP A 254 19.90 -0.89 -14.78
N SER A 255 19.69 -2.14 -14.40
CA SER A 255 20.68 -3.22 -14.28
C SER A 255 21.48 -3.46 -15.57
N ARG A 256 20.94 -3.05 -16.73
CA ARG A 256 21.61 -3.16 -18.03
C ARG A 256 22.64 -2.04 -18.26
N VAL A 257 22.58 -0.98 -17.45
CA VAL A 257 23.48 0.18 -17.53
C VAL A 257 24.46 0.19 -16.37
N ILE A 258 24.00 -0.12 -15.16
CA ILE A 258 24.83 -0.18 -13.95
C ILE A 258 24.45 -1.37 -13.08
N LEU A 259 25.45 -2.19 -12.73
CA LEU A 259 25.26 -3.33 -11.82
C LEU A 259 25.21 -2.85 -10.35
N GLN A 260 24.48 -3.59 -9.51
CA GLN A 260 24.25 -3.27 -8.10
C GLN A 260 25.54 -2.93 -7.34
N GLY A 261 26.60 -3.75 -7.45
CA GLY A 261 27.87 -3.50 -6.76
C GLY A 261 28.55 -2.18 -7.20
N ALA A 262 28.45 -1.82 -8.47
CA ALA A 262 29.00 -0.56 -8.98
C ALA A 262 28.19 0.66 -8.51
N LEU A 263 26.87 0.51 -8.40
CA LEU A 263 26.00 1.53 -7.81
C LEU A 263 26.33 1.74 -6.32
N ILE A 264 26.41 0.65 -5.54
CA ILE A 264 26.78 0.70 -4.11
C ILE A 264 28.12 1.39 -3.91
N ALA A 265 29.14 1.04 -4.69
CA ALA A 265 30.47 1.68 -4.58
C ALA A 265 30.41 3.21 -4.78
N LYS A 266 29.56 3.68 -5.70
CA LYS A 266 29.33 5.13 -5.90
C LYS A 266 28.58 5.76 -4.73
N LEU A 267 27.56 5.09 -4.20
CA LEU A 267 26.77 5.58 -3.07
C LEU A 267 27.62 5.68 -1.80
N LEU A 268 28.43 4.65 -1.50
CA LEU A 268 29.36 4.66 -0.38
C LEU A 268 30.35 5.84 -0.47
N LYS A 269 30.84 6.14 -1.68
CA LYS A 269 31.71 7.30 -1.89
C LYS A 269 30.99 8.65 -1.70
N ILE A 270 29.72 8.75 -2.08
CA ILE A 270 28.92 9.96 -1.85
C ILE A 270 28.66 10.14 -0.35
N GLU A 271 28.38 9.04 0.36
CA GLU A 271 28.10 9.02 1.80
C GLU A 271 29.25 9.61 2.64
N GLU A 272 30.50 9.39 2.24
CA GLU A 272 31.70 9.97 2.88
C GLU A 272 31.74 11.51 2.81
N GLY A 273 31.10 12.11 1.80
CA GLY A 273 31.14 13.55 1.54
C GLY A 273 29.90 14.33 1.98
N LEU A 274 28.88 13.68 2.56
CA LEU A 274 27.66 14.35 2.98
C LEU A 274 27.90 15.26 4.19
N ALA A 275 27.32 16.45 4.15
CA ALA A 275 27.39 17.43 5.23
C ALA A 275 26.66 16.95 6.49
N ASP A 276 26.95 17.60 7.62
CA ASP A 276 26.22 17.40 8.87
C ASP A 276 24.83 18.05 8.78
N VAL A 277 23.79 17.26 9.11
CA VAL A 277 22.39 17.71 9.11
C VAL A 277 22.10 18.73 10.21
N ALA A 278 22.91 18.80 11.28
CA ALA A 278 22.67 19.67 12.43
C ALA A 278 22.53 21.16 12.09
N THR A 279 23.05 21.60 10.94
CA THR A 279 22.97 23.00 10.47
C THR A 279 22.09 23.17 9.24
N LEU A 280 21.43 22.10 8.79
CA LEU A 280 20.67 22.08 7.56
C LEU A 280 19.45 22.99 7.66
N LYS A 281 19.20 23.73 6.57
CA LYS A 281 17.96 24.48 6.36
C LYS A 281 17.38 24.06 5.03
N VAL A 282 16.11 23.70 5.03
CA VAL A 282 15.41 23.24 3.83
C VAL A 282 14.26 24.20 3.50
N PRO A 283 14.12 24.66 2.24
CA PRO A 283 12.93 25.40 1.82
C PRO A 283 11.67 24.57 2.09
N THR A 284 10.68 25.18 2.72
CA THR A 284 9.41 24.52 3.06
C THR A 284 8.25 25.44 2.68
N ARG A 285 7.17 24.86 2.15
CA ARG A 285 5.93 25.59 1.94
C ARG A 285 4.94 25.19 3.02
N VAL A 286 4.31 26.15 3.68
CA VAL A 286 3.18 25.90 4.58
C VAL A 286 1.89 25.99 3.78
N VAL A 287 1.27 24.83 3.52
CA VAL A 287 0.05 24.68 2.73
C VAL A 287 -1.14 24.57 3.68
N TYR A 288 -2.04 25.57 3.65
CA TYR A 288 -3.21 25.60 4.50
C TYR A 288 -4.42 25.00 3.79
N LEU A 289 -4.91 23.87 4.30
CA LEU A 289 -6.01 23.12 3.69
C LEU A 289 -7.27 23.16 4.56
N PRO A 290 -8.47 23.38 3.98
CA PRO A 290 -9.72 23.22 4.72
C PRO A 290 -9.95 21.74 5.03
N MET A 291 -10.46 21.42 6.20
CA MET A 291 -10.85 20.05 6.53
C MET A 291 -12.19 20.02 7.26
N ALA A 292 -13.08 19.15 6.79
CA ALA A 292 -14.26 18.75 7.53
C ALA A 292 -13.91 17.53 8.39
N PHE A 293 -14.09 17.64 9.71
CA PHE A 293 -13.79 16.58 10.67
C PHE A 293 -14.94 15.57 10.69
N GLU A 294 -14.63 14.28 10.55
CA GLU A 294 -15.61 13.17 10.50
C GLU A 294 -16.82 13.41 9.57
N ASP A 295 -16.56 13.90 8.36
CA ASP A 295 -17.59 14.09 7.34
C ASP A 295 -18.21 12.75 6.88
N SER A 296 -19.37 12.83 6.21
CA SER A 296 -20.16 11.64 5.85
C SER A 296 -19.40 10.63 4.99
N ALA A 297 -18.53 11.07 4.08
CA ALA A 297 -17.75 10.18 3.24
C ALA A 297 -16.69 9.41 4.04
N THR A 298 -16.07 10.09 5.01
CA THR A 298 -15.08 9.49 5.92
C THR A 298 -15.73 8.41 6.79
N LEU A 299 -16.85 8.72 7.42
CA LEU A 299 -17.61 7.75 8.23
C LEU A 299 -18.17 6.60 7.38
N GLY A 300 -18.63 6.90 6.17
CA GLY A 300 -19.12 5.89 5.21
C GLY A 300 -18.05 4.87 4.80
N ALA A 301 -16.79 5.29 4.69
CA ALA A 301 -15.68 4.36 4.41
C ALA A 301 -15.43 3.38 5.57
N VAL A 302 -15.56 3.84 6.83
CA VAL A 302 -15.47 2.98 8.02
C VAL A 302 -16.65 2.02 8.08
N GLN A 303 -17.87 2.52 7.87
CA GLN A 303 -19.08 1.69 7.83
C GLN A 303 -18.97 0.60 6.77
N ARG A 304 -18.56 0.95 5.54
CA ARG A 304 -18.34 -0.03 4.47
C ARG A 304 -17.36 -1.11 4.90
N TYR A 305 -16.25 -0.75 5.54
CA TYR A 305 -15.27 -1.72 6.02
C TYR A 305 -15.86 -2.70 7.05
N GLN A 306 -16.71 -2.21 7.95
CA GLN A 306 -17.41 -3.07 8.92
C GLN A 306 -18.32 -4.08 8.23
N GLU A 307 -19.03 -3.65 7.19
CA GLU A 307 -19.98 -4.50 6.45
C GLU A 307 -19.30 -5.51 5.52
N THR A 308 -18.12 -5.19 4.99
CA THR A 308 -17.50 -5.94 3.87
C THR A 308 -16.25 -6.72 4.24
N VAL A 309 -15.47 -6.23 5.21
CA VAL A 309 -14.12 -6.76 5.49
C VAL A 309 -14.02 -7.29 6.92
N ARG A 310 -14.29 -6.45 7.92
CA ARG A 310 -14.16 -6.83 9.34
C ARG A 310 -15.16 -6.07 10.20
N ALA A 311 -16.18 -6.77 10.66
CA ALA A 311 -17.28 -6.18 11.44
C ALA A 311 -16.87 -5.64 12.81
N SER A 312 -15.87 -6.27 13.44
CA SER A 312 -15.35 -5.88 14.76
C SER A 312 -13.84 -5.85 14.78
N ALA A 313 -13.30 -4.75 15.27
CA ALA A 313 -11.90 -4.54 15.57
C ALA A 313 -11.81 -3.43 16.63
N PRO A 314 -10.68 -3.32 17.34
CA PRO A 314 -10.57 -2.29 18.36
C PRO A 314 -10.67 -0.84 17.89
N TRP A 315 -10.32 -0.61 16.62
CA TRP A 315 -10.45 0.69 15.97
C TRP A 315 -11.86 0.97 15.41
N LEU A 316 -12.82 0.07 15.66
CA LEU A 316 -14.22 0.16 15.27
C LEU A 316 -15.11 0.30 16.51
N PRO A 317 -16.33 0.86 16.39
CA PRO A 317 -16.98 1.35 15.17
C PRO A 317 -16.47 2.72 14.69
N ASN A 318 -15.65 3.41 15.49
CA ASN A 318 -15.19 4.76 15.18
C ASN A 318 -13.68 4.91 15.42
N ASN A 319 -12.99 5.45 14.42
CA ASN A 319 -11.54 5.58 14.45
C ASN A 319 -11.05 6.70 15.37
N VAL A 320 -11.78 7.82 15.47
CA VAL A 320 -11.42 8.95 16.34
C VAL A 320 -11.54 8.57 17.81
N ASP A 321 -12.58 7.82 18.19
CA ASP A 321 -12.70 7.24 19.53
C ASP A 321 -11.50 6.35 19.87
N PHE A 322 -11.08 5.53 18.91
CA PHE A 322 -9.92 4.69 19.10
C PHE A 322 -8.65 5.50 19.28
N ILE A 323 -8.42 6.53 18.45
CA ILE A 323 -7.29 7.46 18.60
C ILE A 323 -7.32 8.13 19.98
N GLN A 324 -8.49 8.58 20.45
CA GLN A 324 -8.63 9.15 21.79
C GLN A 324 -8.16 8.16 22.87
N ARG A 325 -8.71 6.95 22.88
CA ARG A 325 -8.45 5.94 23.91
C ARG A 325 -6.99 5.52 23.93
N ILE A 326 -6.42 5.14 22.78
CA ILE A 326 -5.05 4.63 22.70
C ILE A 326 -4.00 5.70 23.04
N ASN A 327 -4.35 6.98 22.94
CA ASN A 327 -3.46 8.09 23.30
C ASN A 327 -3.69 8.64 24.72
N GLY A 328 -4.68 8.12 25.45
CA GLY A 328 -5.00 8.60 26.80
C GLY A 328 -5.47 10.06 26.82
N LEU A 329 -6.26 10.45 25.81
CA LEU A 329 -6.85 11.78 25.71
C LEU A 329 -8.20 11.84 26.41
N ASP A 330 -8.51 12.99 26.99
CA ASP A 330 -9.68 13.15 27.86
C ASP A 330 -10.98 13.16 27.06
N SER A 331 -10.93 13.60 25.80
CA SER A 331 -12.10 13.65 24.92
C SER A 331 -11.74 13.56 23.43
N ARG A 332 -12.74 13.26 22.60
CA ARG A 332 -12.64 13.34 21.13
C ARG A 332 -12.29 14.76 20.65
N ASP A 333 -12.72 15.79 21.37
CA ASP A 333 -12.41 17.18 21.04
C ASP A 333 -10.90 17.45 21.14
N GLU A 334 -10.19 16.77 22.05
CA GLU A 334 -8.72 16.86 22.09
C GLU A 334 -8.06 16.28 20.85
N VAL A 335 -8.61 15.18 20.30
CA VAL A 335 -8.13 14.61 19.02
C VAL A 335 -8.28 15.64 17.90
N SER A 336 -9.49 16.19 17.75
CA SER A 336 -9.79 17.22 16.75
C SER A 336 -8.87 18.43 16.89
N ARG A 337 -8.71 18.95 18.12
CA ARG A 337 -7.83 20.08 18.43
C ARG A 337 -6.38 19.80 18.01
N ILE A 338 -5.82 18.64 18.38
CA ILE A 338 -4.46 18.25 17.99
C ILE A 338 -4.32 18.18 16.46
N VAL A 339 -5.31 17.61 15.77
CA VAL A 339 -5.29 17.51 14.31
C VAL A 339 -5.27 18.88 13.63
N PHE A 340 -6.03 19.86 14.13
CA PHE A 340 -6.06 21.22 13.57
C PHE A 340 -4.87 22.10 14.01
N GLU A 341 -4.29 21.88 15.19
CA GLU A 341 -3.15 22.65 15.68
C GLU A 341 -1.81 22.19 15.09
N ALA A 342 -1.72 20.93 14.65
CA ALA A 342 -0.51 20.33 14.10
C ALA A 342 0.01 21.02 12.84
N SER A 343 1.33 21.01 12.70
CA SER A 343 2.02 21.27 11.43
C SER A 343 2.68 19.98 10.97
N TYR A 344 2.19 19.43 9.86
CA TYR A 344 2.58 18.11 9.35
C TYR A 344 3.65 18.23 8.28
N LEU A 345 4.90 17.92 8.64
CA LEU A 345 6.03 17.91 7.71
C LEU A 345 5.97 16.69 6.79
N ILE A 346 5.93 16.91 5.48
CA ILE A 346 5.88 15.83 4.49
C ILE A 346 7.24 15.16 4.35
N MET A 347 7.28 13.88 4.69
CA MET A 347 8.48 13.04 4.65
C MET A 347 8.60 12.36 3.27
N GLY A 348 7.50 11.84 2.75
CA GLY A 348 7.44 11.17 1.45
C GLY A 348 6.09 11.40 0.76
N LEU A 349 5.98 10.94 -0.50
CA LEU A 349 4.76 11.05 -1.30
C LEU A 349 4.40 9.68 -1.87
N GLY A 350 3.14 9.47 -2.20
CA GLY A 350 2.63 8.18 -2.67
C GLY A 350 2.19 7.22 -1.57
N ASP A 351 1.76 7.72 -0.40
CA ASP A 351 1.22 6.97 0.76
C ASP A 351 -0.29 7.25 0.98
N VAL A 352 -1.21 6.68 0.19
CA VAL A 352 -0.94 5.80 -0.94
C VAL A 352 -1.47 6.37 -2.26
N TYR A 353 -0.66 6.25 -3.32
CA TYR A 353 -0.91 6.74 -4.68
C TYR A 353 -0.94 8.27 -4.86
N LEU A 354 -0.80 8.72 -6.11
CA LEU A 354 -1.12 10.07 -6.61
C LEU A 354 -0.75 11.23 -5.67
N GLY A 355 0.49 11.26 -5.18
CA GLY A 355 1.00 12.36 -4.37
C GLY A 355 0.47 12.41 -2.93
N ALA A 356 -0.22 11.36 -2.47
CA ALA A 356 -0.64 11.21 -1.08
C ALA A 356 0.57 11.33 -0.13
N PRO A 357 0.57 12.24 0.84
CA PRO A 357 1.73 12.46 1.68
C PRO A 357 1.85 11.40 2.77
N CYS A 358 3.07 11.00 3.09
CA CYS A 358 3.39 10.49 4.41
C CYS A 358 4.01 11.64 5.20
N ALA A 359 3.26 12.19 6.15
CA ALA A 359 3.64 13.39 6.88
C ALA A 359 3.65 13.16 8.39
N VAL A 360 4.43 13.94 9.12
CA VAL A 360 4.56 13.80 10.58
C VAL A 360 4.45 15.15 11.28
N PRO A 361 3.76 15.25 12.42
CA PRO A 361 3.76 16.46 13.21
C PRO A 361 5.18 16.86 13.66
N ILE A 362 5.53 18.12 13.41
CA ILE A 362 6.82 18.71 13.81
C ILE A 362 6.96 18.75 15.33
N ASP A 363 5.87 19.10 16.03
CA ASP A 363 5.78 19.02 17.50
C ASP A 363 5.50 17.56 17.92
N PRO A 364 6.41 16.93 18.69
CA PRO A 364 6.21 15.56 19.16
C PRO A 364 4.92 15.35 19.97
N ARG A 365 4.36 16.39 20.60
CA ARG A 365 3.11 16.33 21.37
C ARG A 365 1.86 16.20 20.48
N HIS A 366 2.00 16.41 19.18
CA HIS A 366 0.92 16.23 18.21
C HIS A 366 0.96 14.89 17.49
N ARG A 367 1.96 14.04 17.79
CA ARG A 367 2.10 12.70 17.19
C ARG A 367 1.14 11.72 17.87
N LEU A 368 -0.11 11.72 17.40
CA LEU A 368 -1.12 10.76 17.81
C LEU A 368 -0.73 9.37 17.32
N LEU A 369 -0.39 8.47 18.25
CA LEU A 369 -0.01 7.10 17.95
C LEU A 369 -1.26 6.26 17.71
N THR A 370 -1.25 5.48 16.63
CA THR A 370 -2.37 4.60 16.31
C THR A 370 -1.92 3.38 15.51
N SER A 371 -2.78 2.38 15.36
CA SER A 371 -2.51 1.22 14.50
C SER A 371 -2.93 1.49 13.06
N LYS A 372 -2.27 0.82 12.12
CA LYS A 372 -2.86 0.59 10.78
C LYS A 372 -3.91 -0.52 10.87
N TYR A 373 -4.89 -0.50 9.98
CA TYR A 373 -5.94 -1.50 9.84
C TYR A 373 -5.36 -2.90 9.58
N ASN A 374 -6.02 -3.93 10.11
CA ASN A 374 -5.71 -5.33 9.84
C ASN A 374 -6.99 -6.17 9.56
N PRO A 375 -7.24 -6.59 8.31
CA PRO A 375 -6.54 -6.19 7.09
C PRO A 375 -6.89 -4.74 6.67
N ALA A 376 -6.13 -4.16 5.74
CA ALA A 376 -6.42 -2.83 5.20
C ALA A 376 -7.78 -2.76 4.46
N ARG A 377 -8.38 -1.56 4.39
CA ARG A 377 -9.62 -1.32 3.64
C ARG A 377 -9.39 -1.51 2.14
N THR A 378 -10.43 -1.93 1.43
CA THR A 378 -10.47 -1.98 -0.04
C THR A 378 -10.84 -0.63 -0.66
N PHE A 379 -11.50 0.26 0.10
CA PHE A 379 -11.98 1.57 -0.35
C PHE A 379 -11.81 2.65 0.73
N THR A 380 -11.42 3.84 0.31
CA THR A 380 -11.30 5.09 1.06
C THR A 380 -11.55 6.21 0.06
N ALA A 381 -12.34 7.22 0.41
CA ALA A 381 -12.69 8.30 -0.50
C ALA A 381 -11.51 9.26 -0.75
N GLU A 382 -11.44 9.83 -1.95
CA GLU A 382 -10.48 10.87 -2.29
C GLU A 382 -10.59 12.09 -1.36
N GLY A 383 -9.44 12.59 -0.93
CA GLY A 383 -9.28 13.70 0.00
C GLY A 383 -9.43 13.32 1.46
N THR A 384 -9.79 12.07 1.79
CA THR A 384 -9.84 11.63 3.18
C THR A 384 -8.47 11.79 3.84
N VAL A 385 -8.45 12.24 5.09
CA VAL A 385 -7.28 12.39 5.94
C VAL A 385 -7.25 11.22 6.92
N GLY A 386 -6.10 10.57 7.06
CA GLY A 386 -5.92 9.46 7.98
C GLY A 386 -4.64 9.55 8.80
N ILE A 387 -4.61 8.85 9.93
CA ILE A 387 -3.45 8.70 10.82
C ILE A 387 -3.09 7.22 10.96
N GLY A 388 -1.83 6.84 10.82
CA GLY A 388 -1.35 5.45 10.87
C GLY A 388 0.05 5.39 11.47
N GLY A 389 0.22 4.66 12.58
CA GLY A 389 1.39 4.89 13.44
C GLY A 389 1.30 6.31 14.00
N VAL A 390 2.32 7.12 13.76
CA VAL A 390 2.32 8.57 14.06
C VAL A 390 2.21 9.45 12.81
N TYR A 391 1.99 8.84 11.63
CA TYR A 391 1.98 9.52 10.34
C TYR A 391 0.58 9.94 9.94
N MET A 392 0.49 11.07 9.26
CA MET A 392 -0.71 11.57 8.59
C MET A 392 -0.60 11.34 7.08
N CYS A 393 -1.71 10.94 6.46
CA CYS A 393 -1.87 10.90 5.01
C CYS A 393 -3.13 11.63 4.53
N ILE A 394 -3.12 12.01 3.25
CA ILE A 394 -4.28 12.49 2.51
C ILE A 394 -4.43 11.61 1.27
N TYR A 395 -5.54 10.90 1.12
CA TYR A 395 -5.75 9.97 0.00
C TYR A 395 -5.96 10.75 -1.31
N GLY A 396 -5.05 10.64 -2.27
CA GLY A 396 -5.08 11.41 -3.53
C GLY A 396 -6.12 10.93 -4.56
N MET A 397 -6.76 9.78 -4.32
CA MET A 397 -7.81 9.19 -5.13
C MET A 397 -8.65 8.24 -4.28
N ASP A 398 -9.77 7.77 -4.82
CA ASP A 398 -10.49 6.64 -4.25
C ASP A 398 -9.58 5.41 -4.29
N SER A 399 -9.23 4.85 -3.12
CA SER A 399 -8.23 3.78 -3.04
C SER A 399 -8.37 2.88 -1.81
N PRO A 400 -7.71 1.71 -1.81
CA PRO A 400 -7.42 0.98 -0.58
C PRO A 400 -6.66 1.86 0.42
N GLY A 401 -6.76 1.54 1.71
CA GLY A 401 -6.13 2.36 2.75
C GLY A 401 -6.03 1.66 4.11
N GLY A 402 -4.92 1.90 4.81
CA GLY A 402 -4.63 1.29 6.12
C GLY A 402 -4.72 2.23 7.31
N TYR A 403 -4.83 3.55 7.09
CA TYR A 403 -4.75 4.53 8.18
C TYR A 403 -6.13 4.73 8.84
N GLN A 404 -6.16 5.07 10.12
CA GLN A 404 -7.35 5.47 10.87
C GLN A 404 -7.90 6.79 10.33
N LEU A 405 -9.19 6.87 10.04
CA LEU A 405 -9.75 8.02 9.33
C LEU A 405 -10.23 9.11 10.30
N VAL A 406 -9.96 10.39 9.98
CA VAL A 406 -10.29 11.53 10.86
C VAL A 406 -11.11 12.64 10.20
N GLY A 407 -11.08 12.76 8.87
CA GLY A 407 -11.85 13.78 8.15
C GLY A 407 -11.53 13.80 6.66
N ARG A 408 -11.95 14.84 5.94
CA ARG A 408 -11.70 15.00 4.49
C ARG A 408 -11.32 16.43 4.15
N THR A 409 -10.46 16.57 3.14
CA THR A 409 -9.93 17.86 2.65
C THR A 409 -10.07 17.99 1.12
N LEU A 410 -9.37 18.93 0.49
CA LEU A 410 -9.35 19.17 -0.95
C LEU A 410 -8.60 18.07 -1.73
N PRO A 411 -8.89 17.90 -3.03
CA PRO A 411 -8.09 17.01 -3.88
C PRO A 411 -6.66 17.53 -4.01
N ILE A 412 -5.71 16.72 -3.57
CA ILE A 412 -4.26 17.00 -3.66
C ILE A 412 -3.63 16.55 -4.98
N TRP A 413 -4.44 15.95 -5.87
CA TRP A 413 -4.05 15.54 -7.21
C TRP A 413 -4.97 16.15 -8.26
N ASN A 414 -4.40 16.87 -9.24
CA ASN A 414 -5.14 17.50 -10.33
C ASN A 414 -4.67 16.95 -11.68
N LYS A 415 -5.34 15.89 -12.13
CA LYS A 415 -5.01 15.16 -13.38
C LYS A 415 -4.93 16.06 -14.62
N PHE A 416 -5.75 17.10 -14.67
CA PHE A 416 -5.90 17.97 -15.85
C PHE A 416 -5.25 19.35 -15.69
N LEU A 417 -4.56 19.59 -14.57
CA LEU A 417 -3.87 20.86 -14.25
C LEU A 417 -4.73 22.11 -14.45
N LYS A 418 -6.02 22.04 -14.13
CA LYS A 418 -6.96 23.16 -14.25
C LYS A 418 -6.70 24.24 -13.20
N ASN A 419 -6.24 23.84 -12.01
CA ASN A 419 -6.04 24.76 -10.90
C ASN A 419 -4.58 25.27 -10.87
N PRO A 420 -4.34 26.59 -10.87
CA PRO A 420 -3.00 27.17 -10.86
C PRO A 420 -2.19 26.90 -9.57
N ALA A 421 -2.81 26.42 -8.50
CA ALA A 421 -2.10 25.97 -7.30
C ALA A 421 -1.16 24.77 -7.60
N PHE A 422 -1.43 24.02 -8.67
CA PHE A 422 -0.60 22.93 -9.18
C PHE A 422 0.48 23.49 -10.10
N GLN A 423 1.67 23.68 -9.54
CA GLN A 423 2.79 24.35 -10.20
C GLN A 423 3.63 23.40 -11.07
N ASP A 424 4.48 23.98 -11.93
CA ASP A 424 5.49 23.27 -12.74
C ASP A 424 4.96 22.16 -13.67
N GLY A 425 3.67 22.24 -14.04
CA GLY A 425 3.01 21.19 -14.82
C GLY A 425 2.87 19.86 -14.07
N LYS A 426 3.00 19.88 -12.75
CA LYS A 426 2.98 18.69 -11.90
C LYS A 426 1.55 18.48 -11.35
N PRO A 427 0.98 17.28 -11.49
CA PRO A 427 -0.38 17.02 -11.02
C PRO A 427 -0.52 16.83 -9.51
N TRP A 428 0.58 16.79 -8.74
CA TRP A 428 0.55 16.72 -7.28
C TRP A 428 0.76 18.11 -6.66
N LEU A 429 -0.09 18.45 -5.69
CA LEU A 429 -0.02 19.74 -4.98
C LEU A 429 1.17 19.81 -4.04
N LEU A 430 1.41 18.72 -3.31
CA LEU A 430 2.31 18.63 -2.17
C LEU A 430 3.71 18.16 -2.58
N ARG A 431 4.74 18.70 -1.92
CA ARG A 431 6.16 18.43 -2.18
C ARG A 431 6.84 17.93 -0.90
N PHE A 432 8.02 17.31 -1.06
CA PHE A 432 8.85 16.94 0.08
C PHE A 432 9.17 18.17 0.92
N PHE A 433 9.08 18.01 2.25
CA PHE A 433 9.26 19.06 3.26
C PHE A 433 8.24 20.20 3.23
N ASP A 434 7.18 20.15 2.44
CA ASP A 434 6.04 21.02 2.74
C ASP A 434 5.49 20.71 4.14
N GLN A 435 4.85 21.69 4.73
CA GLN A 435 4.06 21.56 5.95
C GLN A 435 2.59 21.69 5.61
N VAL A 436 1.78 20.70 5.96
CA VAL A 436 0.31 20.82 5.87
C VAL A 436 -0.22 21.33 7.21
N ARG A 437 -1.10 22.33 7.17
CA ARG A 437 -1.88 22.78 8.33
C ARG A 437 -3.35 22.82 7.97
N PHE A 438 -4.18 22.20 8.78
CA PHE A 438 -5.62 22.20 8.54
C PHE A 438 -6.31 23.38 9.22
N TYR A 439 -7.39 23.87 8.62
CA TYR A 439 -8.34 24.74 9.29
C TYR A 439 -9.76 24.18 9.18
N PRO A 440 -10.58 24.32 10.23
CA PRO A 440 -11.90 23.69 10.27
C PRO A 440 -12.86 24.36 9.29
N VAL A 441 -13.62 23.55 8.57
CA VAL A 441 -14.81 23.94 7.79
C VAL A 441 -15.93 22.92 8.02
N THR A 442 -17.16 23.30 7.74
CA THR A 442 -18.28 22.35 7.69
C THR A 442 -18.19 21.47 6.44
N GLU A 443 -18.86 20.32 6.45
CA GLU A 443 -18.94 19.44 5.27
C GLU A 443 -19.54 20.15 4.05
N ALA A 444 -20.59 20.95 4.25
CA ALA A 444 -21.23 21.72 3.18
C ALA A 444 -20.29 22.79 2.57
N GLU A 445 -19.50 23.47 3.40
CA GLU A 445 -18.47 24.41 2.92
C GLU A 445 -17.37 23.67 2.16
N LEU A 446 -16.93 22.51 2.67
CA LEU A 446 -15.91 21.70 2.01
C LEU A 446 -16.38 21.21 0.64
N ASP A 447 -17.63 20.78 0.48
CA ASP A 447 -18.16 20.31 -0.80
C ASP A 447 -18.10 21.41 -1.88
N VAL A 448 -18.47 22.64 -1.53
CA VAL A 448 -18.35 23.80 -2.43
C VAL A 448 -16.87 24.06 -2.77
N LEU A 449 -16.01 24.10 -1.76
CA LEU A 449 -14.57 24.35 -1.95
C LEU A 449 -13.92 23.26 -2.81
N ARG A 450 -14.30 21.99 -2.66
CA ARG A 450 -13.77 20.87 -3.45
C ARG A 450 -14.10 21.04 -4.93
N GLU A 451 -15.34 21.37 -5.27
CA GLU A 451 -15.75 21.62 -6.67
C GLU A 451 -15.08 22.85 -7.27
N ASP A 452 -15.01 23.95 -6.52
CA ASP A 452 -14.32 25.16 -6.97
C ASP A 452 -12.81 24.95 -7.12
N PHE A 453 -12.19 24.20 -6.23
CA PHE A 453 -10.76 23.89 -6.31
C PHE A 453 -10.45 22.96 -7.50
N ARG A 454 -11.28 21.94 -7.79
CA ARG A 454 -11.08 21.07 -8.97
C ARG A 454 -11.08 21.86 -10.27
N GLU A 455 -11.96 22.85 -10.37
CA GLU A 455 -12.15 23.68 -11.55
C GLU A 455 -11.29 24.96 -11.57
N GLY A 456 -10.40 25.14 -10.59
CA GLY A 456 -9.50 26.29 -10.53
C GLY A 456 -10.16 27.62 -10.17
N ARG A 457 -11.38 27.59 -9.61
CA ARG A 457 -12.12 28.76 -9.11
C ARG A 457 -11.74 29.13 -7.67
N ALA A 458 -11.19 28.19 -6.91
CA ALA A 458 -10.64 28.42 -5.58
C ALA A 458 -9.13 28.09 -5.55
N THR A 459 -8.40 28.76 -4.65
CA THR A 459 -6.99 28.48 -4.35
C THR A 459 -6.82 28.26 -2.86
N VAL A 460 -5.63 27.79 -2.46
CA VAL A 460 -5.24 27.63 -1.06
C VAL A 460 -4.15 28.63 -0.71
N ARG A 461 -4.08 29.01 0.57
CA ARG A 461 -2.96 29.80 1.08
C ARG A 461 -1.71 28.93 1.15
N ILE A 462 -0.63 29.39 0.54
CA ILE A 462 0.69 28.77 0.59
C ILE A 462 1.69 29.85 1.01
N GLU A 463 2.39 29.61 2.12
CA GLU A 463 3.43 30.50 2.65
C GLU A 463 4.80 29.85 2.46
N GLU A 464 5.79 30.59 1.97
CA GLU A 464 7.16 30.10 1.84
C GLU A 464 7.96 30.39 3.11
N GLU A 465 8.60 29.36 3.66
CA GLU A 465 9.41 29.44 4.86
C GLU A 465 10.72 28.64 4.68
N MET A 466 11.56 28.68 5.71
CA MET A 466 12.75 27.83 5.82
C MET A 466 12.61 26.95 7.05
N PHE A 467 12.58 25.63 6.86
CA PHE A 467 12.68 24.69 7.96
C PHE A 467 14.13 24.65 8.44
N ASP A 468 14.39 25.30 9.58
CA ASP A 468 15.70 25.34 10.23
C ASP A 468 15.81 24.18 11.23
N PHE A 469 16.57 23.14 10.88
CA PHE A 469 16.67 21.93 11.71
C PHE A 469 17.30 22.23 13.08
N ALA A 470 18.28 23.14 13.15
CA ALA A 470 18.88 23.56 14.42
C ALA A 470 17.85 24.26 15.32
N ALA A 471 16.96 25.07 14.74
CA ALA A 471 15.88 25.71 15.48
C ALA A 471 14.86 24.70 15.99
N HIS A 472 14.51 23.70 15.17
CA HIS A 472 13.65 22.59 15.59
C HIS A 472 14.25 21.79 16.75
N GLN A 473 15.54 21.45 16.69
CA GLN A 473 16.23 20.75 17.78
C GLN A 473 16.23 21.57 19.09
N ARG A 474 16.44 22.88 19.02
CA ARG A 474 16.32 23.77 20.20
C ARG A 474 14.91 23.76 20.77
N PHE A 475 13.88 23.86 19.92
CA PHE A 475 12.48 23.78 20.35
C PHE A 475 12.18 22.44 21.06
N VAL A 476 12.63 21.32 20.51
CA VAL A 476 12.45 19.99 21.13
C VAL A 476 13.14 19.93 22.50
N ALA A 477 14.36 20.46 22.62
CA ALA A 477 15.09 20.50 23.88
C ALA A 477 14.42 21.41 24.92
N GLU A 478 13.93 22.58 24.52
CA GLU A 478 13.22 23.53 25.38
C GLU A 478 11.87 22.99 25.86
N GLN A 479 11.21 22.13 25.06
CA GLN A 479 9.92 21.51 25.38
C GLN A 479 10.06 20.08 25.93
N ALA A 480 11.27 19.62 26.25
CA ALA A 480 11.55 18.21 26.56
C ALA A 480 10.65 17.65 27.68
N ASP A 481 10.45 18.40 28.76
CA ASP A 481 9.61 17.96 29.89
C ASP A 481 8.14 17.79 29.48
N SER A 482 7.60 18.73 28.69
CA SER A 482 6.22 18.68 28.19
C SER A 482 6.03 17.53 27.19
N ILE A 483 7.01 17.30 26.32
CA ILE A 483 7.03 16.19 25.37
C ILE A 483 7.07 14.86 26.14
N ALA A 484 7.96 14.73 27.12
CA ALA A 484 8.08 13.51 27.92
C ALA A 484 6.80 13.21 28.71
N ALA A 485 6.15 14.21 29.29
CA ALA A 485 4.87 14.04 29.99
C ALA A 485 3.77 13.55 29.04
N PHE A 486 3.68 14.13 27.84
CA PHE A 486 2.72 13.68 26.82
C PHE A 486 2.98 12.23 26.40
N GLN A 487 4.23 11.88 26.10
CA GLN A 487 4.63 10.53 25.70
C GLN A 487 4.41 9.49 26.80
N ALA A 488 4.64 9.84 28.06
CA ALA A 488 4.38 8.94 29.19
C ALA A 488 2.89 8.64 29.36
N ARG A 489 2.02 9.65 29.22
CA ARG A 489 0.56 9.47 29.22
C ARG A 489 0.12 8.58 28.06
N GLN A 490 0.56 8.91 26.84
CA GLN A 490 0.27 8.15 25.63
C GLN A 490 0.72 6.69 25.77
N LYS A 491 1.94 6.45 26.24
CA LYS A 491 2.48 5.10 26.43
C LYS A 491 1.64 4.28 27.42
N THR A 492 1.23 4.88 28.53
CA THR A 492 0.40 4.19 29.53
C THR A 492 -0.93 3.74 28.94
N ALA A 493 -1.59 4.62 28.18
CA ALA A 493 -2.86 4.31 27.52
C ALA A 493 -2.68 3.27 26.40
N PHE A 494 -1.61 3.39 25.63
CA PHE A 494 -1.26 2.44 24.58
C PHE A 494 -1.02 1.03 25.14
N ASP A 495 -0.24 0.90 26.21
CA ASP A 495 0.04 -0.39 26.85
C ASP A 495 -1.26 -1.03 27.38
N ALA A 496 -2.17 -0.23 27.93
CA ALA A 496 -3.47 -0.69 28.42
C ALA A 496 -4.40 -1.17 27.28
N GLU A 497 -4.47 -0.42 26.18
CA GLU A 497 -5.28 -0.75 25.02
C GLU A 497 -4.75 -2.03 24.33
N VAL A 498 -3.43 -2.17 24.16
CA VAL A 498 -2.80 -3.40 23.63
C VAL A 498 -3.08 -4.62 24.50
N ALA A 499 -3.03 -4.47 25.83
CA ALA A 499 -3.32 -5.55 26.76
C ALA A 499 -4.78 -6.02 26.67
N LEU A 500 -5.72 -5.08 26.48
CA LEU A 500 -7.15 -5.39 26.32
C LEU A 500 -7.39 -6.26 25.08
N TRP A 501 -6.76 -5.93 23.95
CA TRP A 501 -6.99 -6.63 22.68
C TRP A 501 -6.40 -8.03 22.65
N LYS A 502 -5.21 -8.21 23.25
CA LYS A 502 -4.61 -9.55 23.37
C LYS A 502 -5.55 -10.54 24.08
N ASN A 503 -6.41 -10.04 24.97
CA ASN A 503 -7.39 -10.89 25.66
C ASN A 503 -8.65 -11.15 24.82
N GLU A 504 -9.04 -10.23 23.93
CA GLU A 504 -10.22 -10.38 23.07
C GLU A 504 -9.97 -11.27 21.83
N ASP A 505 -8.78 -11.22 21.22
CA ASP A 505 -8.42 -12.04 20.04
C ASP A 505 -8.39 -13.56 20.35
N VAL A 506 -8.28 -13.96 21.63
CA VAL A 506 -8.37 -15.37 22.05
C VAL A 506 -9.82 -15.89 22.03
N ALA A 507 -10.81 -15.02 22.00
CA ALA A 507 -12.23 -15.37 22.18
C ALA A 507 -13.04 -15.50 20.87
N ALA A 508 -12.47 -15.22 19.70
CA ALA A 508 -13.21 -15.11 18.45
C ALA A 508 -12.70 -16.05 17.33
N GLU A 509 -13.19 -17.28 17.29
CA GLU A 509 -13.26 -18.07 16.05
C GLU A 509 -14.70 -18.05 15.50
N PRO A 510 -14.91 -17.74 14.21
CA PRO A 510 -16.23 -17.92 13.59
C PRO A 510 -16.51 -19.41 13.35
N PRO A 511 -17.73 -19.90 13.58
CA PRO A 511 -18.09 -21.27 13.24
C PRO A 511 -18.04 -21.50 11.73
N ALA A 512 -17.49 -22.65 11.33
CA ALA A 512 -17.46 -23.13 9.97
C ALA A 512 -18.89 -23.28 9.40
N ALA A 513 -19.11 -22.77 8.19
CA ALA A 513 -20.38 -22.93 7.49
C ALA A 513 -20.54 -24.38 7.02
N GLN A 514 -21.72 -24.96 7.25
CA GLN A 514 -22.10 -26.26 6.73
C GLN A 514 -22.60 -26.12 5.28
N PRO A 515 -22.32 -27.07 4.38
CA PRO A 515 -22.87 -27.06 3.04
C PRO A 515 -24.39 -27.32 3.10
N GLU A 516 -25.18 -26.42 2.52
CA GLU A 516 -26.61 -26.66 2.28
C GLU A 516 -26.81 -27.64 1.13
N ALA A 517 -27.85 -28.48 1.25
CA ALA A 517 -28.19 -29.49 0.26
C ALA A 517 -28.67 -28.87 -1.07
N GLU A 518 -28.25 -29.48 -2.19
CA GLU A 518 -28.78 -29.19 -3.53
C GLU A 518 -30.30 -29.33 -3.53
N THR A 519 -31.01 -28.22 -3.78
CA THR A 519 -32.45 -28.23 -4.01
C THR A 519 -32.72 -28.18 -5.51
N VAL A 520 -33.55 -29.11 -5.99
CA VAL A 520 -33.98 -29.20 -7.39
C VAL A 520 -34.88 -28.01 -7.71
N LEU A 521 -34.53 -27.24 -8.75
CA LEU A 521 -35.32 -26.12 -9.27
C LEU A 521 -36.68 -26.62 -9.79
N ARG A 522 -37.76 -25.87 -9.55
CA ARG A 522 -39.09 -26.18 -10.09
C ARG A 522 -39.21 -25.70 -11.54
N GLU A 523 -40.20 -26.23 -12.27
CA GLU A 523 -40.50 -25.79 -13.64
C GLU A 523 -40.87 -24.28 -13.64
N GLY A 524 -40.14 -23.49 -14.42
CA GLY A 524 -40.25 -22.02 -14.45
C GLY A 524 -39.35 -21.26 -13.47
N GLU A 525 -38.53 -21.95 -12.66
CA GLU A 525 -37.51 -21.33 -11.80
C GLU A 525 -36.13 -21.33 -12.48
N ARG A 526 -35.43 -20.20 -12.36
CA ARG A 526 -34.08 -20.01 -12.85
C ARG A 526 -33.15 -19.66 -11.70
N LEU A 527 -32.08 -20.42 -11.57
CA LEU A 527 -30.98 -20.07 -10.68
C LEU A 527 -30.09 -19.01 -11.34
N VAL A 528 -29.85 -17.94 -10.61
CA VAL A 528 -28.79 -16.97 -10.86
C VAL A 528 -27.61 -17.36 -9.95
N SER A 529 -26.49 -17.70 -10.57
CA SER A 529 -25.24 -18.06 -9.90
C SER A 529 -24.25 -16.90 -9.94
N ALA A 530 -23.23 -16.96 -9.09
CA ALA A 530 -22.12 -16.01 -9.13
C ALA A 530 -21.24 -16.25 -10.37
N ASP A 531 -20.96 -15.19 -11.14
CA ASP A 531 -20.08 -15.30 -12.33
C ASP A 531 -18.59 -15.39 -11.95
N MET A 532 -18.23 -15.06 -10.71
CA MET A 532 -16.85 -15.05 -10.23
C MET A 532 -16.75 -15.21 -8.72
N CYS A 533 -15.54 -15.47 -8.23
CA CYS A 533 -15.26 -15.53 -6.80
C CYS A 533 -15.21 -14.13 -6.16
N GLY A 534 -15.80 -13.96 -4.98
CA GLY A 534 -15.91 -12.68 -4.27
C GLY A 534 -16.45 -12.82 -2.85
N ASN A 535 -16.88 -11.71 -2.25
CA ASN A 535 -17.70 -11.66 -1.03
C ASN A 535 -19.05 -11.03 -1.35
N ILE A 536 -20.14 -11.56 -0.80
CA ILE A 536 -21.47 -10.95 -0.92
C ILE A 536 -21.48 -9.65 -0.14
N TRP A 537 -21.74 -8.52 -0.78
CA TRP A 537 -21.80 -7.22 -0.10
C TRP A 537 -23.23 -6.81 0.22
N LYS A 538 -24.10 -6.73 -0.80
CA LYS A 538 -25.48 -6.27 -0.63
C LYS A 538 -26.44 -7.18 -1.38
N ILE A 539 -27.63 -7.30 -0.83
CA ILE A 539 -28.75 -7.97 -1.49
C ILE A 539 -29.90 -6.95 -1.50
N PRO A 540 -29.99 -6.09 -2.54
CA PRO A 540 -31.00 -5.03 -2.62
C PRO A 540 -32.42 -5.55 -2.89
N VAL A 541 -32.60 -6.87 -3.02
CA VAL A 541 -33.89 -7.52 -3.26
C VAL A 541 -34.34 -8.40 -2.10
N GLN A 542 -35.64 -8.66 -2.03
CA GLN A 542 -36.24 -9.54 -1.03
C GLN A 542 -37.01 -10.69 -1.70
N VAL A 543 -37.17 -11.81 -0.99
CA VAL A 543 -38.02 -12.92 -1.47
C VAL A 543 -39.45 -12.41 -1.64
N GLY A 544 -40.06 -12.72 -2.78
CA GLY A 544 -41.38 -12.24 -3.21
C GLY A 544 -41.36 -10.93 -4.01
N GLN A 545 -40.21 -10.29 -4.18
CA GLN A 545 -40.08 -9.08 -4.98
C GLN A 545 -40.11 -9.38 -6.48
N SER A 546 -40.89 -8.60 -7.24
CA SER A 546 -40.85 -8.60 -8.70
C SER A 546 -39.65 -7.79 -9.19
N VAL A 547 -38.92 -8.34 -10.15
CA VAL A 547 -37.70 -7.78 -10.75
C VAL A 547 -37.82 -7.81 -12.27
N SER A 548 -37.26 -6.80 -12.93
CA SER A 548 -37.12 -6.74 -14.38
C SER A 548 -35.77 -7.29 -14.82
N ALA A 549 -35.68 -7.79 -16.05
CA ALA A 549 -34.39 -8.13 -16.65
C ALA A 549 -33.42 -6.93 -16.58
N GLY A 550 -32.23 -7.13 -16.02
CA GLY A 550 -31.22 -6.10 -15.77
C GLY A 550 -31.23 -5.51 -14.35
N ASP A 551 -32.27 -5.74 -13.54
CA ASP A 551 -32.29 -5.28 -12.15
C ASP A 551 -31.19 -5.95 -11.32
N THR A 552 -30.57 -5.20 -10.41
CA THR A 552 -29.52 -5.74 -9.53
C THR A 552 -30.14 -6.63 -8.47
N LEU A 553 -29.68 -7.88 -8.39
CA LEU A 553 -30.14 -8.86 -7.41
C LEU A 553 -29.20 -8.97 -6.22
N VAL A 554 -27.89 -9.03 -6.49
CA VAL A 554 -26.84 -9.16 -5.49
C VAL A 554 -25.67 -8.29 -5.94
N VAL A 555 -25.00 -7.63 -4.99
CA VAL A 555 -23.73 -6.95 -5.24
C VAL A 555 -22.64 -7.76 -4.59
N VAL A 556 -21.67 -8.21 -5.40
CA VAL A 556 -20.50 -8.96 -4.97
C VAL A 556 -19.31 -8.01 -4.94
N GLU A 557 -18.56 -7.99 -3.84
CA GLU A 557 -17.22 -7.41 -3.81
C GLU A 557 -16.22 -8.45 -4.31
N ALA A 558 -15.68 -8.24 -5.50
CA ALA A 558 -14.63 -9.07 -6.07
C ALA A 558 -13.58 -8.18 -6.75
N MET A 559 -12.32 -8.61 -6.73
CA MET A 559 -11.22 -7.84 -7.34
C MET A 559 -11.13 -6.38 -6.86
N LYS A 560 -11.55 -6.11 -5.61
CA LYS A 560 -11.64 -4.77 -4.99
C LYS A 560 -12.62 -3.82 -5.71
N MET A 561 -13.61 -4.38 -6.40
CA MET A 561 -14.66 -3.66 -7.10
C MET A 561 -16.04 -4.15 -6.65
N GLU A 562 -17.04 -3.30 -6.84
CA GLU A 562 -18.46 -3.65 -6.68
C GLU A 562 -18.99 -4.17 -8.00
N LEU A 563 -19.52 -5.39 -8.00
CA LEU A 563 -20.04 -6.04 -9.19
C LEU A 563 -21.48 -6.47 -8.96
N SER A 564 -22.38 -5.90 -9.77
CA SER A 564 -23.80 -6.24 -9.74
C SER A 564 -24.05 -7.55 -10.47
N VAL A 565 -24.59 -8.52 -9.76
CA VAL A 565 -25.24 -9.70 -10.35
C VAL A 565 -26.67 -9.30 -10.67
N ILE A 566 -27.01 -9.33 -11.96
CA ILE A 566 -28.27 -8.83 -12.50
C ILE A 566 -29.28 -9.95 -12.79
N ALA A 567 -30.57 -9.60 -12.80
CA ALA A 567 -31.64 -10.50 -13.21
C ALA A 567 -31.55 -10.78 -14.72
N PRO A 568 -31.41 -12.05 -15.15
CA PRO A 568 -31.32 -12.38 -16.57
C PRO A 568 -32.68 -12.31 -17.30
N ALA A 569 -33.79 -12.29 -16.56
CA ALA A 569 -35.16 -12.20 -17.06
C ALA A 569 -36.04 -11.51 -16.02
N SER A 570 -37.19 -10.99 -16.46
CA SER A 570 -38.22 -10.48 -15.54
C SER A 570 -38.92 -11.64 -14.82
N GLY A 571 -39.24 -11.45 -13.56
CA GLY A 571 -39.88 -12.48 -12.74
C GLY A 571 -40.00 -12.07 -11.28
N THR A 572 -40.24 -13.06 -10.42
CA THR A 572 -40.34 -12.88 -8.97
C THR A 572 -39.21 -13.63 -8.26
N VAL A 573 -38.52 -12.97 -7.33
CA VAL A 573 -37.48 -13.59 -6.51
C VAL A 573 -38.09 -14.66 -5.60
N SER A 574 -37.81 -15.94 -5.86
CA SER A 574 -38.39 -17.07 -5.12
C SER A 574 -37.51 -17.54 -3.96
N ALA A 575 -36.19 -17.35 -4.05
CA ALA A 575 -35.26 -17.64 -2.95
C ALA A 575 -33.98 -16.81 -3.05
N ILE A 576 -33.39 -16.49 -1.89
CA ILE A 576 -32.05 -15.90 -1.76
C ILE A 576 -31.18 -16.94 -1.03
N ARG A 577 -30.08 -17.35 -1.65
CA ARG A 577 -29.17 -18.44 -1.22
C ARG A 577 -27.82 -17.94 -0.72
N CYS A 578 -27.68 -16.63 -0.57
CA CYS A 578 -26.46 -15.99 -0.15
C CYS A 578 -26.73 -15.02 0.99
N VAL A 579 -25.68 -14.68 1.76
CA VAL A 579 -25.77 -13.79 2.93
C VAL A 579 -24.65 -12.75 2.83
N PRO A 580 -24.93 -11.45 3.09
CA PRO A 580 -23.89 -10.43 3.17
C PRO A 580 -22.74 -10.82 4.10
N GLY A 581 -21.51 -10.50 3.70
CA GLY A 581 -20.28 -10.82 4.41
C GLY A 581 -19.76 -12.25 4.22
N LYS A 582 -20.42 -13.10 3.42
CA LYS A 582 -19.95 -14.46 3.10
C LYS A 582 -19.19 -14.52 1.78
N PRO A 583 -18.14 -15.37 1.68
CA PRO A 583 -17.46 -15.62 0.41
C PRO A 583 -18.37 -16.38 -0.55
N VAL A 584 -18.13 -16.19 -1.84
CA VAL A 584 -18.79 -16.87 -2.94
C VAL A 584 -17.76 -17.26 -3.99
N ASN A 585 -17.91 -18.42 -4.61
CA ASN A 585 -17.11 -18.88 -5.73
C ASN A 585 -17.86 -18.73 -7.05
N ALA A 586 -17.14 -18.70 -8.16
CA ALA A 586 -17.76 -18.78 -9.49
C ALA A 586 -18.61 -20.06 -9.59
N GLY A 587 -19.88 -19.90 -9.95
CA GLY A 587 -20.87 -20.97 -10.06
C GLY A 587 -21.77 -21.16 -8.84
N ASP A 588 -21.43 -20.59 -7.67
CA ASP A 588 -22.22 -20.75 -6.45
C ASP A 588 -23.64 -20.16 -6.61
N PRO A 589 -24.67 -20.82 -6.05
CA PRO A 589 -26.05 -20.36 -6.15
C PRO A 589 -26.28 -19.07 -5.36
N LEU A 590 -26.83 -18.03 -5.98
CA LEU A 590 -27.09 -16.74 -5.32
C LEU A 590 -28.58 -16.48 -5.09
N VAL A 591 -29.37 -16.49 -6.15
CA VAL A 591 -30.79 -16.11 -6.14
C VAL A 591 -31.56 -17.01 -7.10
N VAL A 592 -32.76 -17.42 -6.73
CA VAL A 592 -33.70 -18.11 -7.64
C VAL A 592 -34.81 -17.15 -8.02
N ILE A 593 -35.10 -17.06 -9.32
CA ILE A 593 -36.19 -16.25 -9.89
C ILE A 593 -37.20 -17.18 -10.53
N THR A 594 -38.48 -17.01 -10.24
CA THR A 594 -39.56 -17.59 -11.04
C THR A 594 -39.82 -16.64 -12.21
N GLU A 595 -39.49 -17.06 -13.43
CA GLU A 595 -39.63 -16.21 -14.63
C GLU A 595 -41.12 -15.94 -14.92
N ASP A 596 -41.44 -14.72 -15.32
CA ASP A 596 -42.79 -14.41 -15.80
C ASP A 596 -43.05 -15.20 -17.09
N ALA A 597 -44.23 -15.81 -17.22
CA ALA A 597 -44.57 -16.58 -18.41
C ALA A 597 -44.45 -15.69 -19.66
N THR A 598 -43.55 -16.05 -20.58
CA THR A 598 -43.44 -15.38 -21.87
C THR A 598 -44.77 -15.51 -22.59
N CYS A 599 -45.50 -14.40 -22.71
CA CYS A 599 -46.70 -14.33 -23.54
C CYS A 599 -46.26 -14.46 -25.00
N VAL A 600 -46.22 -15.70 -25.50
CA VAL A 600 -46.09 -15.94 -26.94
C VAL A 600 -47.39 -15.45 -27.55
N VAL A 601 -47.40 -14.22 -28.05
CA VAL A 601 -48.46 -13.74 -28.93
C VAL A 601 -48.29 -14.53 -30.24
N THR A 602 -48.95 -15.68 -30.34
CA THR A 602 -49.18 -16.31 -31.64
C THR A 602 -50.13 -15.39 -32.39
N GLY A 603 -49.65 -14.88 -33.53
CA GLY A 603 -50.39 -13.98 -34.42
C GLY A 603 -51.61 -14.61 -35.07
#